data_AF-A0A1D7Y694-F1
#
_entry.id   AF-A0A1D7Y694-F1
#
_cell.length_a   1.000
_cell.length_b   1.000
_cell.length_c   1.000
_cell.angle_alpha   90.00
_cell.angle_beta   90.00
_cell.angle_gamma   90.00
#
_symmetry.space_group_name_H-M   'P 1'
#
loop_
_entity.id
_entity.type
_entity.pdbx_description
1 polymer ?
#
loop_
_entity_poly.entity_id
_entity_poly.type
_entity_poly.pdbx_seq_one_letter_code
_entity_poly.pdbx_strand_id
1 'polypeptide(L)'
;MGQPRGSSDVPAPVRVIAIASLTPLEELEADPFLVDSRSQHAMCARWAAERGYVIARELLVGGLRFDHGALWDGVRPGVDVFVAPSLRVLRRALSSVEAFTAECARRGVRVETVGRAEPSYDAQMKARVHRRLSMPTAGYDGR
;
A
#
# COMPACT_ATOMS: atom_id res chain seq x y z
N MET A 1 -50.77 3.59 -0.50
CA MET A 1 -50.26 2.30 -1.04
C MET A 1 -48.82 2.55 -1.46
N GLY A 2 -47.87 1.88 -0.81
CA GLY A 2 -46.47 2.30 -0.71
C GLY A 2 -45.70 2.21 -2.02
N GLN A 3 -44.88 3.22 -2.30
CA GLN A 3 -43.88 3.16 -3.35
C GLN A 3 -42.72 2.27 -2.89
N PRO A 4 -42.20 1.35 -3.74
CA PRO A 4 -40.99 0.62 -3.43
C PRO A 4 -39.82 1.62 -3.50
N ARG A 5 -39.19 1.88 -2.35
CA ARG A 5 -37.86 2.48 -2.33
C ARG A 5 -36.92 1.45 -2.93
N GLY A 6 -36.53 1.65 -4.18
CA GLY A 6 -35.36 0.99 -4.74
C GLY A 6 -34.17 1.42 -3.91
N SER A 7 -33.79 0.59 -2.93
CA SER A 7 -32.43 0.59 -2.40
C SER A 7 -31.53 0.30 -3.59
N SER A 8 -30.85 1.32 -4.08
CA SER A 8 -29.75 1.16 -5.01
C SER A 8 -28.72 0.30 -4.28
N ASP A 9 -28.78 -1.00 -4.52
CA ASP A 9 -27.83 -2.01 -4.05
C ASP A 9 -26.55 -1.85 -4.87
N VAL A 10 -25.93 -0.66 -4.74
CA VAL A 10 -24.61 -0.43 -5.26
C VAL A 10 -23.69 -1.15 -4.28
N PRO A 11 -23.06 -2.27 -4.66
CA PRO A 11 -22.14 -2.95 -3.77
C PRO A 11 -21.11 -1.93 -3.29
N ALA A 12 -20.91 -1.86 -1.97
CA ALA A 12 -19.97 -0.93 -1.38
C ALA A 12 -18.58 -1.10 -2.05
N PRO A 13 -17.87 0.00 -2.32
CA PRO A 13 -16.60 -0.08 -3.03
C PRO A 13 -15.61 -0.94 -2.25
N VAL A 14 -14.87 -1.77 -2.97
CA VAL A 14 -13.76 -2.56 -2.42
C VAL A 14 -12.75 -1.61 -1.78
N ARG A 15 -12.23 -2.03 -0.62
CA ARG A 15 -11.34 -1.25 0.22
C ARG A 15 -9.92 -1.76 0.09
N VAL A 16 -8.98 -0.87 -0.18
CA VAL A 16 -7.58 -1.19 -0.39
C VAL A 16 -6.79 -0.84 0.86
N ILE A 17 -5.98 -1.79 1.32
CA ILE A 17 -4.93 -1.58 2.31
C ILE A 17 -3.61 -1.58 1.56
N ALA A 18 -3.07 -0.39 1.32
CA ALA A 18 -1.86 -0.20 0.53
C ALA A 18 -0.61 -0.43 1.39
N ILE A 19 0.24 -1.39 1.00
CA ILE A 19 1.49 -1.72 1.68
C ILE A 19 2.64 -1.08 0.92
N ALA A 20 3.37 -0.21 1.62
CA ALA A 20 4.70 0.25 1.23
C ALA A 20 5.77 -0.36 2.14
N SER A 21 6.95 -0.55 1.58
CA SER A 21 8.13 -0.99 2.31
C SER A 21 8.83 0.18 2.98
N LEU A 22 9.25 -0.03 4.23
CA LEU A 22 10.16 0.86 4.94
C LEU A 22 11.59 0.46 4.60
N THR A 23 12.26 1.27 3.79
CA THR A 23 13.64 1.05 3.35
C THR A 23 14.51 2.24 3.79
N PRO A 24 15.72 1.99 4.33
CA PRO A 24 16.62 3.05 4.78
C PRO A 24 17.01 4.01 3.66
N LEU A 25 17.28 5.26 4.00
CA LEU A 25 17.63 6.30 3.03
C LEU A 25 18.96 6.00 2.31
N GLU A 26 19.86 5.26 2.97
CA GLU A 26 21.17 4.86 2.44
C GLU A 26 21.03 4.02 1.15
N GLU A 27 19.89 3.36 0.93
CA GLU A 27 19.61 2.58 -0.28
C GLU A 27 19.11 3.42 -1.46
N LEU A 28 18.93 4.74 -1.29
CA LEU A 28 18.34 5.62 -2.31
C LEU A 28 19.09 5.61 -3.64
N GLU A 29 20.41 5.45 -3.61
CA GLU A 29 21.18 5.41 -4.85
C GLU A 29 20.99 4.10 -5.62
N ALA A 30 20.91 2.98 -4.90
CA ALA A 30 20.81 1.64 -5.49
C ALA A 30 19.37 1.27 -5.86
N ASP A 31 18.41 1.57 -4.98
CA ASP A 31 17.00 1.21 -5.16
C ASP A 31 16.06 2.33 -4.69
N PRO A 32 15.97 3.44 -5.44
CA PRO A 32 15.25 4.63 -5.01
C PRO A 32 13.74 4.41 -4.82
N PHE A 33 13.15 3.49 -5.57
CA PHE A 33 11.72 3.20 -5.45
C PHE A 33 11.38 2.53 -4.12
N LEU A 34 12.22 1.61 -3.62
CA LEU A 34 12.02 0.98 -2.32
C LEU A 34 12.12 1.98 -1.15
N VAL A 35 12.88 3.05 -1.32
CA VAL A 35 13.01 4.15 -0.33
C VAL A 35 11.84 5.13 -0.39
N ASP A 36 11.26 5.36 -1.57
CA ASP A 36 10.21 6.35 -1.78
C ASP A 36 8.80 5.80 -1.47
N SER A 37 8.48 5.65 -0.19
CA SER A 37 7.17 5.16 0.28
C SER A 37 5.98 5.95 -0.30
N ARG A 38 6.13 7.27 -0.51
CA ARG A 38 5.10 8.11 -1.11
C ARG A 38 4.78 7.68 -2.55
N SER A 39 5.79 7.37 -3.36
CA SER A 39 5.56 6.86 -4.71
C SER A 39 4.98 5.46 -4.71
N GLN A 40 5.35 4.61 -3.74
CA GLN A 40 4.74 3.28 -3.55
C GLN A 40 3.23 3.40 -3.24
N HIS A 41 2.84 4.27 -2.29
CA HIS A 41 1.42 4.51 -1.99
C HIS A 41 0.68 5.16 -3.16
N ALA A 42 1.27 6.14 -3.83
CA ALA A 42 0.66 6.78 -5.01
C ALA A 42 0.38 5.77 -6.14
N MET A 43 1.27 4.80 -6.34
CA MET A 43 1.09 3.73 -7.33
C MET A 43 -0.09 2.82 -6.95
N CYS A 44 -0.23 2.47 -5.67
CA CYS A 44 -1.39 1.71 -5.19
C CYS A 44 -2.70 2.51 -5.29
N ALA A 45 -2.67 3.80 -4.92
CA ALA A 45 -3.83 4.70 -4.99
C ALA A 45 -4.33 4.87 -6.44
N ARG A 46 -3.41 5.04 -7.40
CA ARG A 46 -3.77 5.09 -8.83
C ARG A 46 -4.41 3.78 -9.28
N TRP A 47 -3.81 2.65 -8.93
CA TRP A 47 -4.35 1.33 -9.27
C TRP A 47 -5.75 1.10 -8.70
N ALA A 48 -6.00 1.57 -7.47
CA ALA A 48 -7.29 1.50 -6.79
C ALA A 48 -8.32 2.38 -7.50
N ALA A 49 -7.97 3.64 -7.79
CA ALA A 49 -8.85 4.59 -8.47
C ALA A 49 -9.26 4.11 -9.87
N GLU A 50 -8.32 3.53 -10.64
CA GLU A 50 -8.60 2.93 -11.95
C GLU A 50 -9.62 1.77 -11.89
N ARG A 51 -9.86 1.19 -10.71
CA ARG A 51 -10.82 0.09 -10.46
C ARG A 51 -12.08 0.53 -9.72
N GLY A 52 -12.21 1.82 -9.39
CA GLY A 52 -13.28 2.32 -8.52
C GLY A 52 -13.16 1.84 -7.07
N TYR A 53 -11.98 1.43 -6.64
CA TYR A 53 -11.70 1.03 -5.27
C TYR A 53 -11.27 2.24 -4.44
N VAL A 54 -11.39 2.15 -3.12
CA VAL A 54 -11.02 3.24 -2.19
C VAL A 54 -9.85 2.82 -1.30
N ILE A 55 -8.89 3.72 -1.06
CA ILE A 55 -7.85 3.48 -0.06
C ILE A 55 -8.49 3.59 1.33
N ALA A 56 -8.50 2.47 2.06
CA ALA A 56 -8.98 2.43 3.44
C ALA A 56 -7.86 2.67 4.46
N ARG A 57 -6.62 2.26 4.11
CA ARG A 57 -5.45 2.41 4.97
C ARG A 57 -4.16 2.32 4.16
N GLU A 58 -3.16 3.08 4.60
CA GLU A 58 -1.78 2.99 4.10
C GLU A 58 -0.89 2.44 5.20
N LEU A 59 -0.06 1.45 4.86
CA LEU A 59 0.90 0.80 5.75
C LEU A 59 2.31 1.11 5.25
N LEU A 60 3.20 1.43 6.19
CA LEU A 60 4.63 1.57 5.97
C LEU A 60 5.35 0.65 6.96
N VAL A 61 5.88 -0.47 6.48
CA VAL A 61 6.41 -1.53 7.33
C VAL A 61 7.67 -2.14 6.74
N GLY A 62 8.55 -2.69 7.57
CA GLY A 62 9.78 -3.37 7.15
C GLY A 62 9.97 -4.66 7.95
N GLY A 63 10.16 -5.78 7.26
CA GLY A 63 10.34 -7.10 7.90
C GLY A 63 9.24 -7.53 8.86
N LEU A 64 8.00 -7.02 8.70
CA LEU A 64 6.92 -7.25 9.65
C LEU A 64 6.40 -8.69 9.57
N ARG A 65 6.15 -9.32 10.72
CA ARG A 65 5.58 -10.66 10.76
C ARG A 65 4.16 -10.67 10.22
N PHE A 66 3.80 -11.73 9.49
CA PHE A 66 2.48 -11.88 8.88
C PHE A 66 1.32 -11.92 9.90
N ASP A 67 1.57 -12.34 11.13
CA ASP A 67 0.59 -12.47 12.22
C ASP A 67 0.48 -11.19 13.08
N HIS A 68 1.29 -10.17 12.79
CA HIS A 68 1.36 -8.97 13.61
C HIS A 68 0.04 -8.17 13.58
N GLY A 69 -0.51 -7.82 14.75
CA GLY A 69 -1.82 -7.17 14.88
C GLY A 69 -1.98 -5.89 14.07
N ALA A 70 -0.91 -5.09 13.93
CA ALA A 70 -0.94 -3.87 13.12
C ALA A 70 -1.29 -4.10 11.63
N LEU A 71 -1.00 -5.27 11.04
CA LEU A 71 -1.44 -5.61 9.68
C LEU A 71 -2.95 -5.80 9.60
N TRP A 72 -3.54 -6.37 10.66
CA TRP A 72 -4.91 -6.86 10.66
C TRP A 72 -5.91 -5.90 11.29
N ASP A 73 -5.43 -4.86 11.95
CA ASP A 73 -6.27 -3.83 12.54
C ASP A 73 -7.18 -3.16 11.49
N GLY A 74 -8.49 -3.24 11.74
CA GLY A 74 -9.54 -2.70 10.86
C GLY A 74 -9.82 -3.49 9.57
N VAL A 75 -9.18 -4.65 9.37
CA VAL A 75 -9.37 -5.47 8.15
C VAL A 75 -10.76 -6.11 8.13
N ARG A 76 -11.42 -6.02 6.97
CA ARG A 76 -12.74 -6.60 6.70
C ARG A 76 -12.65 -7.75 5.68
N PRO A 77 -12.69 -9.01 6.13
CA PRO A 77 -12.80 -10.17 5.25
C PRO A 77 -13.87 -10.03 4.18
N GLY A 78 -13.59 -10.51 2.97
CA GLY A 78 -14.49 -10.46 1.81
C GLY A 78 -14.65 -9.08 1.15
N VAL A 79 -14.21 -8.00 1.79
CA VAL A 79 -14.33 -6.62 1.29
C VAL A 79 -12.97 -5.99 1.03
N ASP A 80 -12.02 -6.20 1.94
CA ASP A 80 -10.71 -5.58 1.87
C ASP A 80 -9.75 -6.39 0.96
N VAL A 81 -8.81 -5.68 0.33
CA VAL A 81 -7.70 -6.24 -0.43
C VAL A 81 -6.40 -5.57 0.00
N PHE A 82 -5.39 -6.37 0.32
CA PHE A 82 -4.02 -5.85 0.48
C PHE A 82 -3.40 -5.65 -0.89
N VAL A 83 -2.80 -4.48 -1.11
CA VAL A 83 -2.15 -4.15 -2.38
C VAL A 83 -0.77 -3.63 -2.10
N ALA A 84 0.22 -4.13 -2.84
CA ALA A 84 1.55 -3.55 -2.89
C ALA A 84 1.91 -3.17 -4.34
N PRO A 85 2.88 -2.28 -4.56
CA PRO A 85 3.32 -1.95 -5.91
C PRO A 85 3.82 -3.17 -6.69
N SER A 86 4.62 -4.01 -6.03
CA SER A 86 5.30 -5.16 -6.64
C SER A 86 5.65 -6.22 -5.59
N LEU A 87 6.00 -7.42 -6.04
CA LEU A 87 6.42 -8.51 -5.14
C LEU A 87 7.68 -8.16 -4.35
N ARG A 88 8.61 -7.38 -4.93
CA ARG A 88 9.83 -6.95 -4.23
C ARG A 88 9.52 -6.01 -3.06
N VAL A 89 8.51 -5.14 -3.19
CA VAL A 89 8.01 -4.33 -2.07
C VAL A 89 7.44 -5.22 -0.96
N LEU A 90 6.63 -6.24 -1.30
CA LEU A 90 6.10 -7.18 -0.30
C LEU A 90 7.21 -7.94 0.43
N ARG A 91 8.22 -8.42 -0.30
CA ARG A 91 9.38 -9.12 0.29
C ARG A 91 10.19 -8.24 1.24
N ARG A 92 10.24 -6.93 0.99
CA ARG A 92 10.91 -5.97 1.87
C ARG A 92 10.04 -5.62 3.09
N ALA A 93 8.73 -5.49 2.87
CA ALA A 93 7.76 -5.10 3.88
C ALA A 93 7.50 -6.21 4.92
N LEU A 94 7.55 -7.48 4.52
CA LEU A 94 7.11 -8.63 5.32
C LEU A 94 8.25 -9.61 5.58
N SER A 95 8.22 -10.28 6.73
CA SER A 95 9.19 -11.33 7.05
C SER A 95 9.00 -12.61 6.22
N SER A 96 7.78 -12.85 5.73
CA SER A 96 7.46 -13.95 4.81
C SER A 96 6.20 -13.61 4.01
N VAL A 97 6.35 -13.46 2.70
CA VAL A 97 5.24 -13.18 1.79
C VAL A 97 4.33 -14.40 1.67
N GLU A 98 4.89 -15.61 1.63
CA GLU A 98 4.13 -16.85 1.52
C GLU A 98 3.20 -17.06 2.72
N ALA A 99 3.74 -16.93 3.94
CA ALA A 99 2.94 -17.06 5.16
C ALA A 99 1.85 -15.99 5.24
N PHE A 100 2.14 -14.76 4.79
CA PHE A 100 1.16 -13.70 4.70
C PHE A 100 0.05 -14.01 3.70
N THR A 101 0.38 -14.45 2.48
CA THR A 101 -0.63 -14.83 1.48
C THR A 101 -1.49 -16.00 1.95
N ALA A 102 -0.91 -17.00 2.60
CA ALA A 102 -1.66 -18.11 3.18
C ALA A 102 -2.62 -17.63 4.28
N GLU A 103 -2.17 -16.71 5.14
CA GLU A 103 -2.99 -16.13 6.19
C GLU A 103 -4.12 -15.25 5.63
N CYS A 104 -3.85 -14.47 4.59
CA CYS A 104 -4.87 -13.71 3.87
C CYS A 104 -5.94 -14.65 3.29
N ALA A 105 -5.55 -15.73 2.62
CA ALA A 105 -6.47 -16.72 2.08
C ALA A 105 -7.31 -17.37 3.20
N ARG A 106 -6.70 -17.75 4.32
CA ARG A 106 -7.38 -18.30 5.50
C ARG A 106 -8.41 -17.33 6.09
N ARG A 107 -8.12 -16.03 6.07
CA ARG A 107 -9.00 -14.97 6.57
C ARG A 107 -10.00 -14.44 5.53
N GLY A 108 -9.98 -14.95 4.30
CA GLY A 108 -10.84 -14.47 3.22
C GLY A 108 -10.51 -13.04 2.75
N VAL A 109 -9.24 -12.66 2.77
CA VAL A 109 -8.73 -11.35 2.31
C VAL A 109 -7.88 -11.57 1.06
N ARG A 110 -8.06 -10.74 0.03
CA ARG A 110 -7.26 -10.82 -1.19
C ARG A 110 -5.92 -10.11 -1.03
N VAL A 111 -4.92 -10.58 -1.77
CA VAL A 111 -3.61 -9.91 -1.90
C VAL A 111 -3.33 -9.71 -3.38
N GLU A 112 -3.01 -8.49 -3.79
CA GLU A 112 -2.71 -8.14 -5.16
C GLU A 112 -1.44 -7.30 -5.25
N THR A 113 -0.80 -7.32 -6.43
CA THR A 113 0.27 -6.38 -6.77
C THR A 113 -0.16 -5.50 -7.93
N VAL A 114 0.23 -4.23 -7.94
CA VAL A 114 -0.10 -3.31 -9.04
C VAL A 114 0.43 -3.81 -10.38
N GLY A 115 1.62 -4.43 -10.39
CA GLY A 115 2.17 -5.10 -11.58
C GLY A 115 2.55 -4.16 -12.73
N ARG A 116 2.68 -2.86 -12.46
CA ARG A 116 3.13 -1.85 -13.43
C ARG A 116 4.62 -1.56 -13.29
N ALA A 117 5.21 -1.03 -14.34
CA ALA A 117 6.58 -0.54 -14.31
C ALA A 117 6.73 0.54 -13.23
N GLU A 118 7.81 0.44 -12.46
CA GLU A 118 8.13 1.40 -11.43
C GLU A 118 8.65 2.70 -12.05
N PRO A 119 8.51 3.85 -11.35
CA PRO A 119 9.06 5.10 -11.83
C PRO A 119 10.56 5.02 -12.04
N SER A 120 11.05 5.60 -13.13
CA SER A 120 12.49 5.87 -13.30
C SER A 120 12.88 7.07 -12.44
N TYR A 121 14.01 6.99 -11.75
CA TYR A 121 14.49 8.06 -10.87
C TYR A 121 15.70 8.76 -11.47
N ASP A 122 15.52 10.04 -11.77
CA ASP A 122 16.65 10.93 -12.07
C ASP A 122 17.25 11.53 -10.78
N ALA A 123 18.35 12.26 -10.94
CA ALA A 123 19.03 12.92 -9.82
C ALA A 123 18.12 13.92 -9.08
N GLN A 124 17.20 14.59 -9.78
CA GLN A 124 16.29 15.55 -9.17
C GLN A 124 15.26 14.85 -8.28
N MET A 125 14.70 13.72 -8.73
CA MET A 125 13.78 12.89 -7.98
C MET A 125 14.48 12.29 -6.76
N LYS A 126 15.69 11.73 -6.90
CA LYS A 126 16.47 11.25 -5.76
C LYS A 126 16.72 12.37 -4.75
N ALA A 127 17.14 13.56 -5.20
CA ALA A 127 17.33 14.70 -4.30
C ALA A 127 16.04 15.13 -3.56
N ARG A 128 14.87 15.03 -4.20
CA ARG A 128 13.57 15.27 -3.53
C ARG A 128 13.29 14.24 -2.44
N VAL A 129 13.53 12.96 -2.72
CA VAL A 129 13.38 11.88 -1.73
C VAL A 129 14.35 12.09 -0.57
N HIS A 130 15.62 12.38 -0.87
CA HIS A 130 16.65 12.67 0.12
C HIS A 130 16.24 13.82 1.04
N ARG A 131 15.85 14.98 0.48
CA ARG A 131 15.41 16.14 1.28
C ARG A 131 14.22 15.80 2.18
N ARG A 132 13.26 15.03 1.68
CA ARG A 132 12.06 14.66 2.44
C ARG A 132 12.37 13.72 3.61
N LEU A 133 13.35 12.82 3.47
CA LEU A 133 13.65 11.79 4.46
C LEU A 133 14.83 12.13 5.38
N SER A 134 15.74 13.03 4.96
CA SER A 134 16.93 13.41 5.75
C SER A 134 16.64 14.40 6.87
N MET A 135 15.55 15.15 6.77
CA MET A 135 15.17 16.12 7.79
C MET A 135 14.08 15.52 8.68
N PRO A 136 14.24 15.51 10.02
CA PRO A 136 13.14 15.22 10.92
C PRO A 136 12.20 16.44 10.94
N THR A 137 11.52 16.72 9.84
CA THR A 137 10.37 17.63 9.88
C THR A 137 9.25 16.90 10.58
N ALA A 138 9.15 17.14 11.89
CA ALA A 138 7.87 17.19 12.57
C ALA A 138 6.89 17.99 11.68
N GLY A 139 5.91 17.29 11.09
CA GLY A 139 4.66 17.87 10.59
C GLY A 139 4.76 19.06 9.62
N TYR A 140 5.55 19.00 8.55
CA TYR A 140 5.40 19.94 7.43
C TYR A 140 4.88 19.22 6.19
N ASP A 141 3.57 19.31 5.94
CA ASP A 141 2.97 19.05 4.65
C ASP A 141 3.18 20.29 3.78
N GLY A 142 4.24 20.30 2.98
CA GLY A 142 4.53 21.37 2.01
C GLY A 142 3.51 21.43 0.88
N ARG A 143 2.30 21.86 1.23
CA ARG A 143 1.21 22.21 0.34
C ARG A 143 1.39 23.63 -0.16
#